data_AF-A0ABD6FPB7-F1
#
_entry.id   AF-A0ABD6FPB7-F1
#
_cell.length_a   1.000
_cell.length_b   1.000
_cell.length_c   1.000
_cell.angle_alpha   90.00
_cell.angle_beta   90.00
_cell.angle_gamma   90.00
#
_symmetry.space_group_name_H-M   'P 1'
#
loop_
_entity.id
_entity.type
_entity.pdbx_description
1 polymer ?
#
loop_
_entity_poly.entity_id
_entity_poly.type
_entity_poly.pdbx_seq_one_letter_code
_entity_poly.pdbx_strand_id
1 'polypeptide(L)' 'ENRIADHRTGYKAYNLDQVLAGDLGPVIQSAIDADEAARLAGME' A
#
# COMPACT_ATOMS: atom_id res chain seq x y z
N GLU A 1 14.02 12.99 -3.24
CA GLU A 1 13.85 11.70 -2.53
C GLU A 1 12.88 10.86 -3.36
N ASN A 2 13.30 9.72 -3.90
CA ASN A 2 12.47 8.85 -4.75
C ASN A 2 11.56 7.98 -3.86
N ARG A 3 10.64 8.57 -3.10
CA ARG A 3 9.92 7.87 -2.01
C ARG A 3 8.41 8.06 -2.09
N ILE A 4 7.69 6.98 -1.81
CA ILE A 4 6.23 6.96 -1.61
C ILE A 4 5.90 6.49 -0.20
N ALA A 5 4.83 7.04 0.38
CA ALA A 5 4.25 6.59 1.63
C ALA A 5 2.71 6.58 1.52
N ASP A 6 2.07 5.45 1.84
CA ASP A 6 0.62 5.38 2.07
C ASP A 6 0.36 5.33 3.58
N HIS A 7 -0.29 6.36 4.11
CA HIS A 7 -0.57 6.48 5.53
C HIS A 7 -1.72 5.58 6.01
N ARG A 8 -2.59 5.11 5.10
CA ARG A 8 -3.73 4.25 5.44
C ARG A 8 -3.27 2.84 5.77
N THR A 9 -2.29 2.35 5.01
CA THR A 9 -1.74 0.99 5.13
C THR A 9 -0.39 0.96 5.84
N GLY A 10 0.28 2.11 5.97
CA GLY A 10 1.64 2.21 6.49
C GLY A 10 2.74 1.89 5.46
N TYR A 11 2.37 1.61 4.20
CA TYR A 11 3.31 1.27 3.13
C TYR A 11 4.32 2.39 2.88
N LYS A 12 5.61 2.03 2.78
CA LYS A 12 6.70 2.95 2.47
C LYS A 12 7.68 2.26 1.52
N ALA A 13 8.00 2.91 0.41
CA ALA A 13 8.96 2.38 -0.56
C ALA A 13 9.76 3.50 -1.24
N TYR A 14 10.90 3.14 -1.82
CA TYR A 14 11.84 4.07 -2.47
C TYR A 14 11.84 3.93 -4.01
N ASN A 15 10.67 3.71 -4.62
CA ASN A 15 10.47 3.49 -6.06
C ASN A 15 9.35 4.38 -6.64
N LEU A 16 9.24 5.64 -6.20
CA LEU A 16 8.17 6.56 -6.61
C LEU A 16 8.11 6.73 -8.14
N ASP A 17 9.25 6.79 -8.82
CA ASP A 17 9.35 6.84 -10.28
C ASP A 17 8.63 5.68 -10.98
N GLN A 18 8.79 4.45 -10.50
CA GLN A 18 8.12 3.26 -11.05
C GLN A 18 6.62 3.30 -10.81
N VAL A 19 6.20 3.72 -9.61
CA VAL A 19 4.79 3.88 -9.27
C VAL A 19 4.14 4.94 -10.16
N LEU A 20 4.81 6.07 -10.39
CA LEU A 20 4.34 7.12 -11.31
C LEU A 20 4.33 6.65 -12.78
N ALA A 21 5.18 5.68 -13.13
CA ALA A 21 5.17 5.01 -14.43
C ALA A 21 4.07 3.93 -14.55
N GLY A 22 3.29 3.69 -13.50
CA GLY A 22 2.13 2.79 -13.51
C GLY A 22 2.35 1.43 -12.86
N ASP A 23 3.52 1.17 -12.27
CA ASP A 23 3.77 -0.05 -11.50
C ASP A 23 3.11 0.04 -10.11
N LEU A 24 1.78 -0.04 -10.09
CA LEU A 24 0.95 0.12 -8.90
C LEU A 24 0.77 -1.17 -8.11
N GLY A 25 1.26 -2.31 -8.61
CA GLY A 25 1.02 -3.64 -8.02
C GLY A 25 1.31 -3.70 -6.53
N PRO A 26 2.51 -3.30 -6.07
CA PRO A 26 2.87 -3.31 -4.65
C PRO A 26 2.00 -2.40 -3.78
N VAL A 27 1.61 -1.23 -4.30
CA VAL A 27 0.75 -0.27 -3.58
C VAL A 27 -0.66 -0.84 -3.41
N ILE A 28 -1.20 -1.43 -4.47
CA ILE A 28 -2.54 -2.03 -4.48
C ILE A 28 -2.57 -3.24 -3.53
N GLN A 29 -1.56 -4.10 -3.58
CA GLN A 29 -1.50 -5.27 -2.71
C GLN A 29 -1.50 -4.86 -1.23
N SER A 30 -0.70 -3.84 -0.87
CA SER A 30 -0.70 -3.32 0.49
C SER A 30 -2.07 -2.81 0.95
N ALA A 31 -2.88 -2.22 0.04
CA ALA A 31 -4.23 -1.78 0.36
C ALA A 31 -5.19 -2.96 0.56
N ILE A 32 -5.06 -4.01 -0.25
CA ILE A 32 -5.83 -5.25 -0.09
C ILE A 32 -5.54 -5.91 1.26
N ASP A 33 -4.26 -6.07 1.60
CA ASP A 33 -3.85 -6.73 2.84
C ASP A 33 -4.36 -5.96 4.07
N ALA A 34 -4.32 -4.63 4.02
CA ALA A 34 -4.83 -3.78 5.09
C ALA A 34 -6.36 -3.87 5.24
N ASP A 35 -7.10 -3.94 4.13
CA ASP A 35 -8.56 -4.10 4.15
C ASP A 35 -8.96 -5.49 4.70
N GLU A 36 -8.26 -6.55 4.27
CA GLU A 36 -8.50 -7.90 4.76
C GLU A 36 -8.24 -8.01 6.27
N ALA A 37 -7.15 -7.42 6.76
CA ALA A 37 -6.85 -7.35 8.18
C ALA A 37 -7.91 -6.57 8.98
N ALA A 38 -8.37 -5.44 8.46
CA ALA A 38 -9.42 -4.64 9.09
C ALA A 38 -10.76 -5.39 9.14
N ARG A 39 -11.10 -6.12 8.07
CA ARG A 39 -12.31 -6.94 8.00
C ARG A 39 -12.26 -8.09 9.00
N LEU A 40 -11.13 -8.79 9.11
CA LEU A 40 -10.96 -9.88 10.07
C LEU A 40 -11.07 -9.39 11.51
N ALA A 41 -10.51 -8.21 11.82
CA ALA A 41 -10.59 -7.60 13.16
C ALA A 41 -12.01 -7.15 13.54
N GLY A 42 -12.88 -6.88 12.56
CA GLY A 42 -14.29 -6.53 12.79
C GLY A 42 -15.25 -7.72 12.86
N MET A 43 -14.75 -8.95 12.74
CA MET A 43 -15.54 -10.19 12.83
C MET A 43 -15.48 -10.85 14.22
N GLU A 44 -15.02 -10.12 15.24
CA GLU A 44 -15.15 -10.49 16.67
C GLU A 44 -16.46 -9.95 17.29
#